data_AF-A0A1B1YMX7-F1
#
_entry.id   AF-A0A1B1YMX7-F1
#
_cell.length_a   1.000
_cell.length_b   1.000
_cell.length_c   1.000
_cell.angle_alpha   90.00
_cell.angle_beta   90.00
_cell.angle_gamma   90.00
#
_symmetry.space_group_name_H-M   'P 1'
#
loop_
_entity.id
_entity.type
_entity.pdbx_description
1 polymer ?
#
loop_
_entity_poly.entity_id
_entity_poly.type
_entity_poly.pdbx_seq_one_letter_code
_entity_poly.pdbx_strand_id
1 'polypeptide(L)'
;MKTVPYDRKQKQNREVYLLTAADEREYDVYKSLLDAYGIPVLKKHREAGGYLNISMGMNIYGVDIYVPEECYKDALELINDKNTGESDDATAKEMENAAENFQNRRLAYIWILIAVFYFLPLLIWLVYSMVKN
;
A
#
# COMPACT_ATOMS: atom_id res chain seq x y z
N MET A 1 6.65 30.08 -23.54
CA MET A 1 6.28 29.10 -22.48
C MET A 1 5.67 29.88 -21.33
N LYS A 2 4.34 29.82 -21.14
CA LYS A 2 3.67 30.46 -20.00
C LYS A 2 3.77 29.51 -18.80
N THR A 3 4.44 29.94 -17.73
CA THR A 3 4.45 29.20 -16.47
C THR A 3 3.07 29.31 -15.84
N VAL A 4 2.38 28.18 -15.70
CA VAL A 4 1.13 28.08 -14.95
C VAL A 4 1.43 28.45 -13.50
N PRO A 5 0.78 29.46 -12.91
CA PRO A 5 1.01 29.84 -11.53
C PRO A 5 0.51 28.71 -10.61
N TYR A 6 1.43 28.11 -9.86
CA TYR A 6 1.12 27.12 -8.82
C TYR A 6 0.52 27.87 -7.62
N ASP A 7 -0.81 28.01 -7.62
CA ASP A 7 -1.59 28.64 -6.56
C ASP A 7 -1.52 27.79 -5.29
N ARG A 8 -0.57 28.14 -4.42
CA ARG A 8 -0.33 27.50 -3.14
C ARG A 8 -0.92 28.36 -2.03
N LYS A 9 -2.26 28.51 -1.99
CA LYS A 9 -2.93 28.87 -0.74
C LYS A 9 -2.85 27.69 0.24
N GLN A 10 -1.65 27.44 0.77
CA GLN A 10 -1.46 26.70 2.02
C GLN A 10 -1.99 27.58 3.15
N LYS A 11 -3.32 27.59 3.29
CA LYS A 11 -3.96 28.04 4.52
C LYS A 11 -3.43 27.09 5.59
N GLN A 12 -2.69 27.64 6.54
CA GLN A 12 -2.04 26.93 7.63
C GLN A 12 -3.07 26.43 8.64
N ASN A 13 -4.00 25.58 8.19
CA ASN A 13 -4.87 24.82 9.06
C ASN A 13 -4.10 23.56 9.47
N ARG A 14 -4.14 23.23 10.76
CA ARG A 14 -3.61 21.95 11.25
C ARG A 14 -4.28 20.82 10.50
N GLU A 15 -3.47 20.05 9.79
CA GLU A 15 -3.90 18.86 9.08
C GLU A 15 -3.85 17.67 10.04
N VAL A 16 -4.94 16.92 10.12
CA VAL A 16 -5.08 15.74 10.98
C VAL A 16 -5.19 14.51 10.10
N TYR A 17 -4.50 13.45 10.51
CA TYR A 17 -4.57 12.15 9.85
C TYR A 17 -5.96 11.55 10.01
N LEU A 18 -6.56 11.12 8.90
CA LEU A 18 -7.89 10.52 8.89
C LEU A 18 -7.81 9.00 8.78
N LEU A 19 -7.24 8.50 7.68
CA LEU A 19 -7.05 7.07 7.41
C LEU A 19 -5.96 6.83 6.37
N THR A 20 -5.60 5.56 6.19
CA THR A 20 -4.71 5.09 5.12
C THR A 20 -5.54 4.29 4.12
N ALA A 21 -5.53 4.68 2.86
CA ALA A 21 -6.06 3.87 1.76
C ALA A 21 -5.01 2.84 1.32
N ALA A 22 -5.44 1.64 0.96
CA ALA A 22 -4.57 0.54 0.52
C ALA A 22 -3.89 0.85 -0.83
N ASP A 23 -4.59 1.53 -1.74
CA ASP A 23 -4.07 1.90 -3.05
C ASP A 23 -4.58 3.27 -3.56
N GLU A 24 -4.12 3.64 -4.75
CA GLU A 24 -4.48 4.88 -5.43
C GLU A 24 -5.97 4.93 -5.82
N ARG A 25 -6.58 3.80 -6.14
CA ARG A 25 -7.99 3.72 -6.56
C ARG A 25 -8.90 3.93 -5.35
N GLU A 26 -8.57 3.28 -4.24
CA GLU A 26 -9.28 3.46 -2.98
C GLU A 26 -9.13 4.90 -2.47
N TYR A 27 -7.95 5.50 -2.62
CA TYR A 27 -7.74 6.92 -2.37
C TYR A 27 -8.70 7.79 -3.20
N ASP A 28 -8.83 7.52 -4.51
CA ASP A 28 -9.74 8.28 -5.38
C ASP A 28 -11.20 8.16 -4.97
N VAL A 29 -11.63 6.99 -4.47
CA VAL A 29 -12.97 6.78 -3.92
C VAL A 29 -13.19 7.65 -2.69
N TYR A 30 -12.28 7.60 -1.71
CA TYR A 30 -12.39 8.43 -0.50
C TYR A 30 -12.31 9.92 -0.82
N LYS A 31 -11.41 10.32 -1.73
CA LYS A 31 -11.30 11.69 -2.19
C LYS A 31 -12.61 12.16 -2.80
N SER A 32 -13.20 11.38 -3.71
CA SER A 32 -14.46 11.75 -4.37
C SER A 32 -15.62 11.89 -3.38
N LEU A 33 -15.68 11.01 -2.38
CA LEU A 33 -16.67 11.09 -1.31
C LEU A 33 -16.49 12.37 -0.49
N LEU A 34 -15.28 12.64 0.02
CA LEU A 34 -15.02 13.81 0.86
C LEU A 34 -15.20 15.12 0.09
N ASP A 35 -14.82 15.15 -1.20
CA ASP A 35 -14.99 16.31 -2.08
C ASP A 35 -16.47 16.61 -2.36
N ALA A 36 -17.33 15.58 -2.46
CA ALA A 36 -18.77 15.75 -2.60
C ALA A 36 -19.41 16.44 -1.37
N TYR A 37 -18.81 16.29 -0.19
CA TYR A 37 -19.22 16.98 1.04
C TYR A 37 -18.47 18.29 1.28
N GLY A 38 -17.63 18.73 0.32
CA GLY A 38 -16.85 19.96 0.41
C GLY A 38 -15.69 19.90 1.40
N ILE A 39 -15.25 18.70 1.79
CA ILE A 39 -14.14 18.49 2.72
C ILE A 39 -12.84 18.40 1.92
N PRO A 40 -11.89 19.33 2.10
CA PRO A 40 -10.63 19.30 1.37
C PRO A 40 -9.74 18.16 1.89
N VAL A 41 -9.13 17.43 0.96
CA VAL A 41 -8.29 16.26 1.24
C VAL A 41 -6.85 16.51 0.82
N LEU A 42 -5.91 16.17 1.70
CA LEU A 42 -4.49 16.17 1.43
C LEU A 42 -3.97 14.75 1.29
N LYS A 43 -3.29 14.53 0.18
CA LYS A 43 -2.65 13.27 -0.16
C LYS A 43 -1.22 13.26 0.35
N LYS A 44 -0.83 12.23 1.10
CA LYS A 44 0.57 12.00 1.45
C LYS A 44 0.95 10.56 1.14
N HIS A 45 1.94 10.40 0.27
CA HIS A 45 2.48 9.09 -0.03
C HIS A 45 3.41 8.63 1.10
N ARG A 46 3.26 7.38 1.56
CA ARG A 46 4.20 6.77 2.49
C ARG A 46 5.45 6.31 1.77
N GLU A 47 6.60 6.54 2.42
CA GLU A 47 7.91 6.00 2.02
C GLU A 47 8.20 6.21 0.51
N ALA A 48 8.61 5.15 -0.19
CA ALA A 48 8.84 5.15 -1.63
C ALA A 48 7.56 4.88 -2.45
N GLY A 49 6.38 4.90 -1.84
CA GLY A 49 5.10 4.55 -2.48
C GLY A 49 4.78 5.40 -3.71
N GLY A 50 5.14 6.69 -3.71
CA GLY A 50 5.01 7.54 -4.89
C GLY A 50 5.93 7.13 -6.04
N TYR A 51 7.18 6.74 -5.74
CA TYR A 51 8.13 6.28 -6.74
C TYR A 51 7.74 4.90 -7.30
N LEU A 52 7.30 3.98 -6.44
CA LEU A 52 6.80 2.67 -6.85
C LEU A 52 5.54 2.79 -7.71
N ASN A 53 4.63 3.70 -7.38
CA ASN A 53 3.45 3.94 -8.20
C ASN A 53 3.83 4.45 -9.60
N ILE A 54 4.78 5.38 -9.71
CA ILE A 54 5.20 5.93 -11.00
C ILE A 54 6.01 4.90 -11.82
N SER A 55 6.89 4.13 -11.17
CA SER A 55 7.81 3.21 -11.85
C SER A 55 7.18 1.84 -12.17
N MET A 56 6.34 1.32 -11.28
CA MET A 56 5.74 -0.02 -11.39
C MET A 56 4.22 0.02 -11.59
N GLY A 57 3.58 1.19 -11.54
CA GLY A 57 2.11 1.30 -11.64
C GLY A 57 1.37 0.77 -10.41
N MET A 58 2.09 0.47 -9.33
CA MET A 58 1.56 -0.17 -8.13
C MET A 58 2.21 0.44 -6.88
N ASN A 59 1.40 0.68 -5.86
CA ASN A 59 1.85 1.10 -4.54
C ASN A 59 1.46 0.05 -3.50
N ILE A 60 2.45 -0.56 -2.84
CA ILE A 60 2.24 -1.54 -1.76
C ILE A 60 2.16 -0.91 -0.36
N TYR A 61 2.47 0.39 -0.26
CA TYR A 61 2.58 1.11 1.02
C TYR A 61 1.33 1.92 1.37
N GLY A 62 0.34 1.97 0.47
CA GLY A 62 -0.87 2.77 0.66
C GLY A 62 -0.65 4.27 0.54
N VAL A 63 -1.74 5.01 0.74
CA VAL A 63 -1.81 6.47 0.64
C VAL A 63 -2.47 7.02 1.89
N ASP A 64 -1.75 7.89 2.60
CA ASP A 64 -2.29 8.54 3.80
C ASP A 64 -3.18 9.72 3.38
N ILE A 65 -4.36 9.77 4.00
CA ILE A 65 -5.38 10.77 3.80
C ILE A 65 -5.40 11.71 5.00
N TYR A 66 -5.19 12.99 4.74
CA TYR A 66 -5.23 14.06 5.73
C TYR A 66 -6.37 15.03 5.43
N VAL A 67 -6.98 15.58 6.49
CA VAL A 67 -8.05 16.58 6.42
C VAL A 67 -7.78 17.71 7.42
N PRO A 68 -8.32 18.92 7.22
CA PRO A 68 -8.23 19.97 8.23
C PRO A 68 -8.88 19.54 9.55
N GLU A 69 -8.29 19.96 10.67
CA GLU A 69 -8.80 19.70 12.03
C GLU A 69 -10.28 20.10 12.20
N GLU A 70 -10.70 21.20 11.55
CA GLU A 70 -12.08 21.71 11.54
C GLU A 70 -13.09 20.69 10.97
N CYS A 71 -12.67 19.91 9.96
CA CYS A 71 -13.53 18.97 9.23
C CYS A 71 -13.29 17.51 9.65
N TYR A 72 -12.40 17.26 10.61
CA TYR A 72 -12.00 15.91 10.99
C TYR A 72 -13.18 15.06 11.51
N LYS A 73 -14.04 15.66 12.34
CA LYS A 73 -15.20 14.96 12.90
C LYS A 73 -16.18 14.53 11.82
N ASP A 74 -16.55 15.46 10.95
CA ASP A 74 -17.49 15.22 9.86
C ASP A 74 -16.94 14.17 8.88
N ALA A 75 -15.65 14.25 8.54
CA ALA A 75 -14.98 13.28 7.70
C ALA A 75 -14.97 11.87 8.32
N LEU A 76 -14.68 11.78 9.62
CA LEU A 76 -14.66 10.51 10.34
C LEU A 76 -16.05 9.85 10.41
N GLU A 77 -17.09 10.65 10.64
CA GLU A 77 -18.47 10.17 10.66
C GLU A 77 -18.90 9.64 9.28
N LEU A 78 -18.59 10.37 8.21
CA LEU A 78 -18.87 9.95 6.83
C LEU A 78 -18.23 8.62 6.45
N ILE A 79 -16.97 8.40 6.86
CA ILE A 79 -16.26 7.16 6.56
C ILE A 79 -16.82 5.99 7.35
N ASN A 80 -17.13 6.20 8.63
CA ASN A 80 -17.70 5.16 9.48
C ASN A 80 -19.09 4.72 9.00
N ASP A 81 -19.92 5.66 8.56
CA ASP A 81 -21.25 5.35 8.02
C ASP A 81 -21.14 4.48 6.75
N LYS A 82 -20.18 4.79 5.86
CA LYS A 82 -19.88 3.95 4.69
C LYS A 82 -19.45 2.52 5.09
N ASN A 83 -18.54 2.38 6.05
CA ASN A 83 -18.05 1.06 6.48
C ASN A 83 -19.12 0.23 7.22
N THR A 84 -20.06 0.87 7.91
CA THR A 84 -21.14 0.19 8.63
C THR A 84 -22.18 -0.40 7.67
N GLY A 85 -22.30 0.14 6.45
CA GLY A 85 -23.14 -0.43 5.40
C GLY A 85 -22.55 -1.63 4.65
N GLU A 86 -21.28 -1.97 4.91
CA GLU A 86 -20.50 -2.98 4.15
C GLU A 86 -19.83 -4.03 5.06
N SER A 87 -20.23 -4.14 6.33
CA SER A 87 -19.77 -5.21 7.21
C SER A 87 -20.48 -6.53 6.93
N ASP A 88 -20.28 -7.06 5.73
CA ASP A 88 -20.42 -8.48 5.47
C ASP A 88 -19.18 -9.17 6.04
N ASP A 89 -19.34 -9.80 7.21
CA ASP A 89 -18.37 -10.67 7.92
C ASP A 89 -17.68 -11.72 7.00
N ALA A 90 -18.24 -11.96 5.82
CA ALA A 90 -17.67 -12.79 4.76
C ALA A 90 -16.42 -12.16 4.09
N THR A 91 -16.41 -10.86 3.80
CA THR A 91 -15.33 -10.21 3.04
C THR A 91 -14.04 -10.09 3.86
N ALA A 92 -14.15 -9.85 5.16
CA ALA A 92 -13.00 -9.79 6.07
C ALA A 92 -12.29 -11.15 6.20
N LYS A 93 -13.05 -12.25 6.26
CA LYS A 93 -12.51 -13.62 6.32
C LYS A 93 -11.83 -14.03 5.01
N GLU A 94 -12.34 -13.62 3.86
CA GLU A 94 -11.70 -13.90 2.57
C GLU A 94 -10.38 -13.15 2.39
N MET A 95 -10.30 -11.91 2.86
CA MET A 95 -9.10 -11.08 2.77
C MET A 95 -7.98 -11.55 3.73
N GLU A 96 -8.34 -12.06 4.91
CA GLU A 96 -7.41 -12.69 5.86
C GLU A 96 -6.79 -13.97 5.27
N ASN A 97 -7.62 -14.86 4.71
CA ASN A 97 -7.17 -16.08 4.04
C ASN A 97 -6.32 -15.79 2.78
N ALA A 98 -6.63 -14.72 2.05
CA ALA A 98 -5.83 -14.30 0.90
C ALA A 98 -4.46 -13.76 1.35
N ALA A 99 -4.40 -12.93 2.39
CA ALA A 99 -3.16 -12.39 2.94
C ALA A 99 -2.22 -13.49 3.47
N GLU A 100 -2.77 -14.51 4.14
CA GLU A 100 -2.01 -15.67 4.62
C GLU A 100 -1.39 -16.46 3.45
N ASN A 101 -2.14 -16.63 2.35
CA ASN A 101 -1.68 -17.31 1.14
C ASN A 101 -0.57 -16.57 0.39
N PHE A 102 -0.47 -15.25 0.50
CA PHE A 102 0.64 -14.47 -0.08
C PHE A 102 1.91 -14.51 0.77
N GLN A 103 1.80 -14.57 2.11
CA GLN A 103 2.98 -14.64 3.00
C GLN A 103 3.76 -15.95 2.84
N ASN A 104 3.06 -17.09 2.75
CA ASN A 104 3.70 -18.42 2.74
C ASN A 104 4.47 -18.73 1.44
N ARG A 105 4.11 -18.09 0.32
CA ARG A 105 4.79 -18.28 -0.96
C ARG A 105 6.15 -17.58 -1.05
N ARG A 106 6.36 -16.51 -0.29
CA ARG A 106 7.61 -15.72 -0.35
C ARG A 106 8.78 -16.41 0.37
N LEU A 107 8.50 -17.18 1.43
CA LEU A 107 9.53 -17.92 2.17
C LEU A 107 9.98 -19.20 1.44
N ALA A 108 9.10 -19.85 0.67
CA ALA A 108 9.45 -21.03 -0.11
C ALA A 108 10.54 -20.74 -1.17
N TYR A 109 10.49 -19.56 -1.81
CA TYR A 109 11.51 -19.17 -2.79
C TYR A 109 12.88 -18.91 -2.15
N ILE A 110 12.91 -18.37 -0.93
CA ILE A 110 14.14 -18.16 -0.16
C ILE A 110 14.79 -19.51 0.20
N TRP A 111 13.99 -20.48 0.62
CA TRP A 111 14.46 -21.84 0.91
C TRP A 111 14.98 -22.56 -0.36
N ILE A 112 14.34 -22.37 -1.51
CA ILE A 112 14.80 -22.92 -2.79
C ILE A 112 16.15 -22.30 -3.19
N LEU A 113 16.32 -20.98 -3.06
CA LEU A 113 17.58 -20.30 -3.35
C LEU A 113 18.73 -20.81 -2.47
N ILE A 114 18.47 -20.98 -1.17
CA ILE A 114 19.43 -21.55 -0.22
C ILE A 114 19.81 -22.98 -0.65
N ALA A 115 18.82 -23.84 -0.92
CA ALA A 115 19.07 -25.21 -1.35
C ALA A 115 19.95 -25.28 -2.60
N VAL A 116 19.65 -24.48 -3.63
CA VAL A 116 20.43 -24.43 -4.89
C VAL A 116 21.87 -23.98 -4.64
N PHE A 117 22.08 -22.97 -3.78
CA PHE A 117 23.41 -22.46 -3.45
C PHE A 117 24.29 -23.49 -2.73
N TYR A 118 23.69 -24.40 -1.95
CA TYR A 118 24.40 -25.51 -1.31
C TYR A 118 24.52 -26.73 -2.23
N PHE A 119 23.57 -26.97 -3.13
CA PHE A 119 23.58 -28.13 -4.02
C PHE A 119 24.63 -28.02 -5.13
N LEU A 120 24.84 -26.82 -5.70
CA LEU A 120 25.84 -26.56 -6.73
C LEU A 120 27.28 -26.92 -6.30
N PRO A 121 27.81 -26.41 -5.16
CA PRO A 121 29.16 -26.73 -4.72
C PRO A 121 29.29 -28.20 -4.28
N LEU A 122 28.23 -28.80 -3.71
CA LEU A 122 28.22 -30.21 -3.32
C LEU A 122 28.29 -31.13 -4.54
N LEU A 123 27.55 -30.83 -5.61
CA LEU A 123 27.56 -31.61 -6.84
C LEU A 123 28.91 -31.50 -7.56
N ILE A 124 29.51 -30.30 -7.59
CA ILE A 124 30.86 -30.10 -8.13
C ILE A 124 31.90 -30.89 -7.32
N TRP A 125 31.82 -30.87 -5.98
CA TRP A 125 32.71 -31.64 -5.10
C TRP A 125 32.56 -33.15 -5.31
N LEU A 126 31.33 -33.63 -5.47
CA LEU A 126 31.03 -35.05 -5.70
C LEU A 126 31.61 -35.56 -7.03
N VAL A 127 31.52 -34.77 -8.10
CA VAL A 127 32.15 -35.11 -9.39
C VAL A 127 33.67 -35.11 -9.26
N TYR A 128 34.26 -34.14 -8.56
CA TYR A 128 35.71 -34.11 -8.35
C TYR A 128 36.21 -35.34 -7.56
N SER A 129 35.44 -35.78 -6.56
CA SER A 129 35.73 -36.98 -5.78
C SER A 129 35.75 -38.26 -6.64
N MET A 130 34.82 -38.39 -7.58
CA MET A 130 34.73 -39.54 -8.48
C MET A 130 35.80 -39.57 -9.57
N VAL A 131 36.34 -38.42 -9.97
CA VAL A 131 37.38 -38.35 -11.02
C VAL A 131 38.79 -38.54 -10.42
N LYS A 132 38.99 -38.19 -9.16
CA LYS A 132 40.29 -38.22 -8.50
C LYS A 132 40.56 -39.50 -7.70
N ASN A 133 39.53 -40.29 -7.43
CA ASN A 133 39.63 -41.61 -6.80
C ASN A 133 39.46 -42.72 -7.84
#